data_AF-A0A3M0CU58-F1
#
_entry.id   AF-A0A3M0CU58-F1
#
_cell.length_a   1.000
_cell.length_b   1.000
_cell.length_c   1.000
_cell.angle_alpha   90.00
_cell.angle_beta   90.00
_cell.angle_gamma   90.00
#
_symmetry.space_group_name_H-M   'P 1'
#
loop_
_entity.id
_entity.type
_entity.pdbx_description
1 polymer ?
#
loop_
_entity_poly.entity_id
_entity_poly.type
_entity_poly.pdbx_seq_one_letter_code
_entity_poly.pdbx_strand_id
1 'polypeptide(L)' 'MTNTNYAPGPIKCRECGEEFETIEKGHLQSENCTGEVDDVEEYRSKYPDAPTRTTEMRDKIVDSLKG' A
#
# COMPACT_ATOMS: atom_id res chain seq x y z
N MET A 1 -4.20 -10.65 -18.08
CA MET A 1 -3.38 -9.44 -17.83
C MET A 1 -4.18 -8.52 -16.94
N THR A 2 -4.02 -8.64 -15.62
CA THR A 2 -4.56 -7.67 -14.66
C THR A 2 -3.59 -6.51 -14.62
N ASN A 3 -3.99 -5.41 -15.24
CA ASN A 3 -3.23 -4.17 -15.29
C ASN A 3 -3.36 -3.48 -13.92
N THR A 4 -2.72 -4.06 -12.91
CA THR A 4 -2.61 -3.44 -11.59
C THR A 4 -1.68 -2.25 -11.77
N ASN A 5 -2.13 -1.02 -11.49
CA ASN A 5 -1.28 0.15 -11.52
C ASN A 5 -0.20 0.02 -10.44
N TYR A 6 0.93 -0.58 -10.80
CA TYR A 6 2.08 -0.80 -9.93
C TYR A 6 2.88 0.49 -9.85
N ALA A 7 2.88 1.18 -8.71
CA ALA A 7 3.82 2.27 -8.46
C ALA A 7 5.25 1.68 -8.33
N PRO A 8 6.23 2.07 -9.17
CA PRO A 8 7.62 1.62 -9.04
C PRO A 8 8.35 2.28 -7.86
N GLY A 9 7.71 3.24 -7.19
CA GLY A 9 8.25 3.99 -6.06
C GLY A 9 7.39 3.87 -4.80
N PRO A 10 7.74 4.62 -3.74
CA PRO A 10 6.96 4.63 -2.52
C PRO A 10 5.52 5.07 -2.80
N ILE A 11 4.60 4.41 -2.11
CA ILE A 11 3.17 4.61 -2.18
C ILE A 11 2.79 5.70 -1.19
N LYS A 12 2.15 6.75 -1.68
CA LYS A 12 1.60 7.78 -0.81
C LYS A 12 0.31 7.29 -0.15
N CYS A 13 0.30 7.25 1.18
CA CYS A 13 -0.91 7.05 1.96
C CYS A 13 -1.87 8.22 1.71
N ARG A 14 -3.13 7.91 1.41
CA ARG A 14 -4.17 8.90 1.14
C ARG A 14 -4.71 9.55 2.40
N GLU A 15 -4.59 8.86 3.53
CA GLU A 15 -5.11 9.31 4.82
C GLU A 15 -4.15 10.31 5.49
N CYS A 16 -2.87 9.94 5.64
CA CYS A 16 -1.87 10.80 6.29
C CYS A 16 -0.97 11.57 5.30
N GLY A 17 -0.96 11.20 4.02
CA GLY A 17 -0.15 11.86 3.00
C GLY A 17 1.33 11.47 3.00
N GLU A 18 1.77 10.59 3.89
CA GLU A 18 3.15 10.09 3.93
C GLU A 18 3.43 9.00 2.89
N GLU A 19 4.70 8.84 2.52
CA GLU A 19 5.16 7.91 1.50
C GLU A 19 5.74 6.64 2.14
N PHE A 20 5.16 5.48 1.83
CA PHE A 20 5.56 4.19 2.39
C PHE A 20 5.89 3.19 1.28
N GLU A 21 6.77 2.24 1.56
CA GLU A 21 7.00 1.12 0.63
C GLU A 21 5.74 0.25 0.48
N THR A 22 4.96 0.11 1.56
CA THR A 22 3.73 -0.70 1.65
C THR A 22 2.68 0.02 2.50
N ILE A 23 1.43 0.04 2.03
CA ILE A 23 0.28 0.46 2.84
C ILE A 23 -0.34 -0.81 3.42
N GLU A 24 0.10 -1.13 4.62
CA GLU A 24 -0.31 -2.33 5.36
C GLU A 24 -1.01 -1.98 6.66
N LYS A 25 -1.62 -2.98 7.29
CA LYS A 25 -2.33 -2.82 8.56
C LYS A 25 -1.44 -2.21 9.64
N GLY A 26 -0.15 -2.56 9.68
CA GLY A 26 0.81 -1.95 10.59
C GLY A 26 0.96 -0.44 10.41
N HIS A 27 0.85 0.09 9.18
CA HIS A 27 0.83 1.54 8.94
C HIS A 27 -0.52 2.14 9.34
N LEU A 28 -1.62 1.56 8.89
CA LEU A 28 -2.98 2.06 9.14
C LEU A 28 -3.33 2.09 10.64
N GLN A 29 -2.82 1.14 11.41
CA GLN A 29 -2.95 1.07 12.86
C GLN A 29 -1.84 1.82 13.62
N SER A 30 -0.87 2.41 12.91
CA SER A 30 0.19 3.19 13.53
C SER A 30 -0.36 4.53 14.00
N GLU A 31 0.11 5.01 15.16
CA GLU A 31 -0.20 6.36 15.66
C GLU A 31 0.27 7.48 14.71
N ASN A 32 1.14 7.17 13.75
CA ASN A 32 1.59 8.12 12.73
C ASN A 32 0.61 8.25 11.56
N CYS A 33 -0.27 7.27 11.35
CA CYS A 33 -1.34 7.41 10.36
C CYS A 33 -2.49 8.18 11.02
N THR A 34 -2.66 9.46 10.64
CA THR A 34 -3.82 10.28 11.07
C THR A 34 -5.12 9.87 10.36
N GLY A 35 -5.15 8.67 9.78
CA GLY A 35 -6.30 8.13 9.10
C GLY A 35 -7.39 7.65 10.06
N GLU A 36 -8.60 7.63 9.55
CA GLU A 36 -9.76 7.02 10.19
C GLU A 36 -9.80 5.51 9.92
N VAL A 37 -9.10 5.05 8.88
CA VAL A 37 -9.11 3.66 8.45
C VAL A 37 -7.95 2.90 9.06
N ASP A 38 -8.25 1.85 9.82
CA ASP A 38 -7.27 0.99 10.48
C ASP A 38 -7.10 -0.39 9.77
N ASP A 39 -7.93 -0.66 8.75
CA ASP A 39 -7.92 -1.91 8.00
C ASP A 39 -7.64 -1.73 6.49
N VAL A 40 -6.84 -2.63 5.91
CA VAL A 40 -6.41 -2.54 4.51
C VAL A 40 -7.59 -2.76 3.54
N GLU A 41 -8.55 -3.62 3.89
CA GLU A 41 -9.72 -3.86 3.04
C GLU A 41 -10.62 -2.63 2.99
N GLU A 42 -10.84 -2.00 4.15
CA GLU A 42 -11.58 -0.74 4.23
C GLU A 42 -10.85 0.38 3.49
N TYR A 43 -9.51 0.44 3.60
CA TYR A 43 -8.71 1.44 2.90
C TYR A 43 -8.80 1.27 1.38
N ARG A 44 -8.78 0.02 0.90
CA ARG A 44 -9.00 -0.31 -0.53
C ARG A 44 -10.41 0.01 -0.99
N SER A 45 -11.40 -0.16 -0.14
CA SER A 45 -12.80 0.18 -0.44
C SER A 45 -12.98 1.71 -0.53
N LYS A 46 -12.38 2.46 0.41
CA LYS A 46 -12.42 3.93 0.45
C LYS A 46 -11.58 4.57 -0.67
N TYR A 47 -10.44 3.95 -0.99
CA TYR A 47 -9.49 4.42 -2.01
C TYR A 47 -9.14 3.31 -3.01
N PRO A 48 -10.06 2.96 -3.93
CA PRO A 48 -9.84 1.88 -4.90
C PRO A 48 -8.72 2.17 -5.90
N ASP A 49 -8.44 3.44 -6.16
CA ASP A 49 -7.33 3.89 -7.01
C ASP A 49 -5.99 4.01 -6.26
N ALA A 50 -5.98 3.90 -4.92
CA ALA A 50 -4.74 3.98 -4.16
C ALA A 50 -3.96 2.66 -4.28
N PRO A 51 -2.66 2.71 -4.62
CA PRO A 51 -1.84 1.50 -4.61
C PRO A 51 -1.78 0.96 -3.18
N THR A 52 -2.01 -0.33 -2.99
CA THR A 52 -1.89 -1.00 -1.69
C THR A 52 -1.12 -2.29 -1.91
N ARG A 53 0.18 -2.28 -1.59
CA ARG A 53 1.02 -3.48 -1.65
C ARG A 53 1.07 -4.15 -0.29
N THR A 54 0.83 -5.46 -0.27
CA THR A 54 1.19 -6.31 0.87
C THR A 54 2.66 -6.73 0.77
N THR A 55 3.26 -7.10 1.89
CA THR A 55 4.65 -7.62 1.94
C THR A 55 4.85 -8.83 1.03
N GLU A 56 3.86 -9.72 0.91
CA GLU A 56 3.89 -10.83 -0.06
C GLU A 56 3.94 -10.36 -1.52
N MET A 57 3.28 -9.25 -1.85
CA MET A 57 3.39 -8.65 -3.18
C MET A 57 4.78 -8.03 -3.37
N ARG A 58 5.34 -7.36 -2.35
CA ARG A 58 6.71 -6.82 -2.39
C ARG A 58 7.75 -7.90 -2.66
N ASP A 59 7.68 -9.02 -1.94
CA ASP A 59 8.68 -10.09 -2.04
C ASP A 59 8.70 -10.71 -3.45
N LYS A 60 7.52 -10.96 -4.03
CA LYS A 60 7.36 -11.40 -5.42
C LYS A 60 7.90 -10.38 -6.44
N ILE A 61 7.81 -9.08 -6.15
CA ILE A 61 8.32 -8.01 -7.01
C ILE A 61 9.86 -7.96 -6.97
N VAL A 62 10.46 -8.05 -5.79
CA VAL A 62 11.93 -8.06 -5.62
C VAL A 62 12.52 -9.30 -6.30
N ASP A 63 11.87 -10.44 -6.16
CA ASP A 63 12.26 -11.69 -6.83
C ASP A 63 12.16 -11.56 -8.35
N SER A 64 11.08 -10.98 -8.87
CA SER A 64 10.88 -10.78 -10.32
C SER A 64 11.83 -9.74 -10.95
N LEU A 65 12.37 -8.80 -10.17
CA LEU A 65 13.37 -7.81 -10.63
C LEU A 65 14.80 -8.34 -10.60
N LYS A 66 15.05 -9.46 -9.92
CA LYS A 66 16.35 -10.14 -9.86
C LYS A 66 16.55 -11.20 -10.94
N GLY A 67 15.52 -11.45 -11.76
CA GLY A 67 15.52 -12.42 -12.87
C GLY A 67 16.09 -11.87 -14.17
#